data_AF-I4ALR9-F1
#
_entry.id   AF-I4ALR9-F1
#
_cell.length_a   1.000
_cell.length_b   1.000
_cell.length_c   1.000
_cell.angle_alpha   90.00
_cell.angle_beta   90.00
_cell.angle_gamma   90.00
#
_symmetry.space_group_name_H-M   'P 1'
#
loop_
_entity.id
_entity.type
_entity.pdbx_description
1 polymer ?
#
loop_
_entity_poly.entity_id
_entity_poly.type
_entity_poly.pdbx_seq_one_letter_code
_entity_poly.pdbx_strand_id
1 'polypeptide(L)'
;MKLNYFLLFLFALIILNSCKTSLPSNSTVSYFSEEELKLIYENDSSQAMRVWKINNKEDSIFLRKNCQEVAFNPTDTTIHYFVHRLFKTVRNPNSLGVGIAAPQVGINKRIIWVKRFDKIEEEMPFEVYINPKIIKYSTEVKETAEGCLSIPDRREKVIRPDKITIEYQSLDGKVHQEIVDGFTSVIFQHEIDHLDGILFLDHLKNE
;
A
#
# COMPACT_ATOMS: atom_id res chain seq x y z
N MET A 1 -73.41 4.92 -52.86
CA MET A 1 -72.15 4.41 -53.44
C MET A 1 -71.01 4.93 -52.57
N LYS A 2 -70.65 4.26 -51.47
CA LYS A 2 -69.67 3.15 -51.36
C LYS A 2 -68.38 3.41 -52.14
N LEU A 3 -67.32 3.82 -51.43
CA LEU A 3 -65.96 3.22 -51.42
C LEU A 3 -65.09 4.06 -50.47
N ASN A 4 -64.95 3.64 -49.22
CA ASN A 4 -63.94 2.70 -48.68
C ASN A 4 -62.65 3.42 -48.24
N TYR A 5 -62.59 3.60 -46.93
CA TYR A 5 -61.38 3.77 -46.14
C TYR A 5 -60.37 2.66 -46.49
N PHE A 6 -59.17 3.05 -46.88
CA PHE A 6 -58.01 2.16 -46.77
C PHE A 6 -56.88 2.91 -46.09
N LEU A 7 -56.84 2.69 -44.78
CA LEU A 7 -55.81 3.11 -43.84
C LEU A 7 -54.54 2.30 -44.17
N LEU A 8 -53.60 2.86 -44.93
CA LEU A 8 -52.27 2.26 -45.07
C LEU A 8 -51.43 2.66 -43.84
N PHE A 9 -51.52 1.84 -42.80
CA PHE A 9 -50.50 1.79 -41.75
C PHE A 9 -49.25 1.13 -42.35
N LEU A 10 -48.29 1.93 -42.81
CA LEU A 10 -46.95 1.42 -43.06
C LEU A 10 -46.26 1.27 -41.69
N PHE A 11 -46.25 0.05 -41.16
CA PHE A 11 -45.39 -0.30 -40.03
C PHE A 11 -43.93 -0.23 -40.52
N ALA A 12 -43.24 0.87 -40.21
CA ALA A 12 -41.79 0.92 -40.28
C ALA A 12 -41.25 0.00 -39.17
N LEU A 13 -40.83 -1.20 -39.55
CA LEU A 13 -40.11 -2.11 -38.67
C LEU A 13 -38.74 -1.48 -38.38
N ILE A 14 -38.64 -0.69 -37.30
CA ILE A 14 -37.36 -0.24 -36.78
C ILE A 14 -36.69 -1.50 -36.20
N ILE A 15 -35.83 -2.13 -36.99
CA ILE A 15 -34.86 -3.08 -36.48
C ILE A 15 -33.89 -2.27 -35.63
N LEU A 16 -34.16 -2.21 -34.33
CA LEU A 16 -33.15 -1.89 -33.33
C LEU A 16 -32.09 -2.98 -33.45
N ASN A 17 -31.10 -2.73 -34.30
CA ASN A 17 -29.80 -3.37 -34.13
C ASN A 17 -29.32 -2.90 -32.75
N SER A 18 -29.54 -3.74 -31.74
CA SER A 18 -28.76 -3.73 -30.53
C SER A 18 -27.32 -3.91 -30.98
N CYS A 19 -26.66 -2.80 -31.25
CA CYS A 19 -25.22 -2.72 -31.18
C CYS A 19 -24.92 -3.07 -29.73
N LYS A 20 -24.67 -4.36 -29.47
CA LYS A 20 -23.90 -4.77 -28.32
C LYS A 20 -22.56 -4.10 -28.54
N THR A 21 -22.43 -2.88 -28.05
CA THR A 21 -21.14 -2.33 -27.69
C THR A 21 -20.58 -3.36 -26.73
N SER A 22 -19.73 -4.23 -27.23
CA SER A 22 -18.86 -5.03 -26.39
C SER A 22 -18.19 -4.01 -25.48
N LEU A 23 -18.50 -4.09 -24.19
CA LEU A 23 -17.73 -3.42 -23.16
C LEU A 23 -16.26 -3.68 -23.50
N PRO A 24 -15.41 -2.64 -23.60
CA PRO A 24 -13.99 -2.89 -23.74
C PRO A 24 -13.59 -3.73 -22.54
N SER A 25 -13.23 -4.99 -22.78
CA SER A 25 -12.67 -5.89 -21.79
C SER A 25 -11.24 -5.45 -21.50
N ASN A 26 -11.07 -4.25 -20.93
CA ASN A 26 -9.94 -3.98 -20.08
C ASN A 26 -10.33 -4.49 -18.70
N SER A 27 -10.37 -5.82 -18.55
CA SER A 27 -10.15 -6.42 -17.24
C SER A 27 -8.68 -6.15 -16.90
N THR A 28 -8.38 -4.93 -16.49
CA THR A 28 -7.16 -4.66 -15.73
C THR A 28 -7.32 -5.50 -14.47
N VAL A 29 -6.65 -6.66 -14.45
CA VAL A 29 -6.56 -7.48 -13.24
C VAL A 29 -6.00 -6.57 -12.16
N SER A 30 -6.84 -6.19 -11.21
CA SER A 30 -6.43 -5.44 -10.03
C SER A 30 -5.29 -6.22 -9.38
N TYR A 31 -4.20 -5.55 -9.02
CA TYR A 31 -3.15 -6.19 -8.24
C TYR A 31 -3.62 -6.47 -6.82
N PHE A 32 -4.74 -5.91 -6.34
CA PHE A 32 -5.38 -6.29 -5.07
C PHE A 32 -6.36 -7.47 -5.24
N SER A 33 -6.35 -8.41 -4.29
CA SER A 33 -7.36 -9.48 -4.19
C SER A 33 -8.74 -8.94 -3.79
N GLU A 34 -9.79 -9.76 -3.93
CA GLU A 34 -11.14 -9.37 -3.50
C GLU A 34 -11.21 -9.07 -1.99
N GLU A 35 -10.47 -9.80 -1.16
CA GLU A 35 -10.36 -9.58 0.27
C GLU A 35 -9.65 -8.26 0.58
N GLU A 36 -8.55 -7.98 -0.14
CA GLU A 36 -7.82 -6.72 -0.01
C GLU A 36 -8.69 -5.53 -0.42
N LEU A 37 -9.45 -5.66 -1.51
CA LEU A 37 -10.39 -4.62 -1.95
C LEU A 37 -11.48 -4.34 -0.91
N LYS A 38 -12.02 -5.38 -0.27
CA LYS A 38 -12.99 -5.22 0.83
C LYS A 38 -12.38 -4.44 1.99
N LEU A 39 -11.15 -4.73 2.38
CA LEU A 39 -10.45 -3.99 3.44
C LEU A 39 -10.15 -2.54 3.03
N ILE A 40 -9.71 -2.32 1.78
CA ILE A 40 -9.39 -0.99 1.23
C ILE A 40 -10.63 -0.11 1.19
N TYR A 41 -11.79 -0.65 0.84
CA TYR A 41 -13.04 0.12 0.70
C TYR A 41 -14.00 -0.01 1.89
N GLU A 42 -13.58 -0.65 2.98
CA GLU A 42 -14.40 -0.82 4.18
C GLU A 42 -14.90 0.52 4.76
N ASN A 43 -14.07 1.56 4.67
CA ASN A 43 -14.37 2.90 5.15
C ASN A 43 -13.86 3.96 4.16
N ASP A 44 -14.29 5.21 4.35
CA ASP A 44 -13.85 6.33 3.51
C ASP A 44 -12.32 6.55 3.56
N SER A 45 -11.78 7.23 2.54
CA SER A 45 -10.33 7.38 2.38
C SER A 45 -9.68 8.19 3.50
N SER A 46 -10.45 8.98 4.26
CA SER A 46 -9.94 9.80 5.36
C SER A 46 -9.82 9.04 6.68
N GLN A 47 -10.39 7.83 6.76
CA GLN A 47 -10.34 7.01 7.96
C GLN A 47 -9.14 6.06 7.98
N ALA A 48 -8.52 5.97 9.15
CA ALA A 48 -7.47 5.01 9.45
C ALA A 48 -7.98 3.57 9.29
N MET A 49 -7.07 2.67 8.91
CA MET A 49 -7.29 1.23 8.87
C MET A 49 -6.95 0.62 10.23
N ARG A 50 -7.52 -0.55 10.51
CA ARG A 50 -7.13 -1.35 11.68
C ARG A 50 -5.68 -1.81 11.51
N VAL A 51 -4.83 -1.51 12.47
CA VAL A 51 -3.47 -2.07 12.53
C VAL A 51 -3.52 -3.49 13.11
N TRP A 52 -2.98 -4.44 12.37
CA TRP A 52 -2.91 -5.86 12.71
C TRP A 52 -1.81 -6.07 13.74
N LYS A 53 -2.09 -6.87 14.77
CA LYS A 53 -1.25 -6.99 15.97
C LYS A 53 -0.81 -8.43 16.19
N ILE A 54 0.41 -8.63 16.71
CA ILE A 54 0.94 -9.98 16.98
C ILE A 54 0.19 -10.74 18.09
N ASN A 55 -0.59 -10.04 18.93
CA ASN A 55 -1.41 -10.67 19.98
C ASN A 55 -2.72 -11.26 19.43
N ASN A 56 -3.06 -10.99 18.17
CA ASN A 56 -4.08 -11.72 17.44
C ASN A 56 -3.40 -12.78 16.55
N LYS A 57 -3.87 -14.03 16.64
CA LYS A 57 -3.24 -15.18 15.96
C LYS A 57 -3.26 -15.05 14.44
N GLU A 58 -4.38 -14.64 13.86
CA GLU A 58 -4.55 -14.55 12.40
C GLU A 58 -3.72 -13.39 11.85
N ASP A 59 -3.75 -12.25 12.54
CA ASP A 59 -2.92 -11.09 12.24
C ASP A 59 -1.44 -11.47 12.27
N SER A 60 -0.99 -12.14 13.34
CA SER A 60 0.40 -12.56 13.52
C SER A 60 0.86 -13.47 12.37
N ILE A 61 0.05 -14.45 11.98
CA ILE A 61 0.36 -15.32 10.83
C ILE A 61 0.48 -14.51 9.53
N PHE A 62 -0.38 -13.52 9.33
CA PHE A 62 -0.35 -12.69 8.13
C PHE A 62 0.87 -11.77 8.09
N LEU A 63 1.23 -11.15 9.21
CA LEU A 63 2.41 -10.28 9.34
C LEU A 63 3.73 -10.98 9.02
N ARG A 64 3.74 -12.32 8.96
CA ARG A 64 4.90 -13.15 8.58
C ARG A 64 4.94 -13.53 7.10
N LYS A 65 4.00 -13.05 6.28
CA LYS A 65 3.96 -13.36 4.84
C LYS A 65 4.91 -12.47 4.05
N ASN A 66 5.54 -13.05 3.02
CA ASN A 66 6.21 -12.29 1.99
C ASN A 66 5.18 -11.54 1.12
N CYS A 67 5.38 -10.23 1.00
CA CYS A 67 4.54 -9.34 0.22
C CYS A 67 4.81 -9.42 -1.27
N GLN A 68 3.73 -9.29 -2.05
CA GLN A 68 3.78 -9.34 -3.50
C GLN A 68 4.14 -7.96 -4.07
N GLU A 69 4.97 -7.95 -5.12
CA GLU A 69 5.19 -6.75 -5.91
C GLU A 69 3.90 -6.26 -6.56
N VAL A 70 3.82 -4.94 -6.72
CA VAL A 70 2.72 -4.24 -7.37
C VAL A 70 3.14 -3.91 -8.80
N ALA A 71 2.40 -4.40 -9.79
CA ALA A 71 2.52 -3.91 -11.17
C ALA A 71 1.90 -2.50 -11.25
N PHE A 72 2.63 -1.51 -10.74
CA PHE A 72 2.07 -0.21 -10.42
C PHE A 72 1.60 0.56 -11.66
N ASN A 73 0.37 1.07 -11.59
CA ASN A 73 -0.19 1.98 -12.57
C ASN A 73 -0.52 3.32 -11.87
N PRO A 74 0.15 4.44 -12.22
CA PRO A 74 -0.11 5.76 -11.65
C PRO A 74 -1.52 6.30 -11.86
N THR A 75 -2.30 5.72 -12.78
CA THR A 75 -3.70 6.11 -13.02
C THR A 75 -4.71 5.28 -12.24
N ASP A 76 -4.27 4.25 -11.51
CA ASP A 76 -5.16 3.41 -10.73
C ASP A 76 -5.61 4.14 -9.46
N THR A 77 -6.90 4.42 -9.39
CA THR A 77 -7.51 5.13 -8.27
C THR A 77 -7.54 4.32 -6.97
N THR A 78 -7.53 2.98 -7.05
CA THR A 78 -7.61 2.09 -5.89
C THR A 78 -6.37 2.19 -5.01
N ILE A 79 -5.18 2.18 -5.60
CA ILE A 79 -3.95 2.35 -4.83
C ILE A 79 -3.82 3.75 -4.26
N HIS A 80 -4.25 4.79 -4.98
CA HIS A 80 -4.27 6.15 -4.43
C HIS A 80 -5.20 6.24 -3.20
N TYR A 81 -6.36 5.60 -3.29
CA TYR A 81 -7.29 5.49 -2.17
C TYR A 81 -6.67 4.75 -0.98
N PHE A 82 -6.09 3.57 -1.25
CA PHE A 82 -5.42 2.75 -0.23
C PHE A 82 -4.26 3.48 0.43
N VAL A 83 -3.35 4.06 -0.36
CA VAL A 83 -2.18 4.80 0.10
C VAL A 83 -2.59 5.98 0.99
N HIS A 84 -3.68 6.67 0.66
CA HIS A 84 -4.22 7.72 1.52
C HIS A 84 -4.74 7.17 2.86
N ARG A 85 -5.46 6.04 2.87
CA ARG A 85 -5.89 5.39 4.12
C ARG A 85 -4.71 4.88 4.96
N LEU A 86 -3.68 4.32 4.32
CA LEU A 86 -2.46 3.88 4.98
C LEU A 86 -1.74 5.07 5.64
N PHE A 87 -1.69 6.22 4.95
CA PHE A 87 -1.19 7.46 5.49
C PHE A 87 -2.01 7.95 6.72
N LYS A 88 -3.33 7.92 6.64
CA LYS A 88 -4.20 8.24 7.79
C LYS A 88 -3.97 7.30 8.97
N THR A 89 -3.60 6.06 8.70
CA THR A 89 -3.31 5.05 9.72
C THR A 89 -2.03 5.37 10.49
N VAL A 90 -0.90 5.62 9.82
CA VAL A 90 0.36 5.96 10.50
C VAL A 90 0.32 7.30 11.23
N ARG A 91 -0.56 8.21 10.78
CA ARG A 91 -0.80 9.52 11.41
C ARG A 91 -1.93 9.54 12.43
N ASN A 92 -2.50 8.39 12.77
CA ASN A 92 -3.60 8.33 13.73
C ASN A 92 -3.13 8.91 15.09
N PRO A 93 -3.80 9.94 15.63
CA PRO A 93 -3.37 10.61 16.86
C PRO A 93 -3.33 9.69 18.09
N ASN A 94 -4.10 8.59 18.07
CA ASN A 94 -4.13 7.61 19.16
C ASN A 94 -2.97 6.59 19.08
N SER A 95 -2.25 6.54 17.95
CA SER A 95 -1.21 5.54 17.69
C SER A 95 -0.24 6.06 16.63
N LEU A 96 0.52 7.11 16.95
CA LEU A 96 1.43 7.75 16.01
C LEU A 96 2.61 6.83 15.65
N GLY A 97 2.83 6.65 14.35
CA GLY A 97 4.01 6.00 13.79
C GLY A 97 4.92 6.96 13.03
N VAL A 98 6.14 6.52 12.76
CA VAL A 98 7.09 7.18 11.84
C VAL A 98 7.24 6.42 10.52
N GLY A 99 6.67 5.22 10.44
CA GLY A 99 6.53 4.42 9.24
C GLY A 99 5.35 3.45 9.40
N ILE A 100 4.88 2.92 8.27
CA ILE A 100 3.94 1.80 8.23
C ILE A 100 4.06 1.06 6.91
N ALA A 101 3.91 -0.26 6.95
CA ALA A 101 3.84 -1.13 5.79
C ALA A 101 2.41 -1.65 5.54
N ALA A 102 2.03 -1.80 4.27
CA ALA A 102 0.75 -2.37 3.87
C ALA A 102 0.34 -3.69 4.59
N PRO A 103 1.24 -4.67 4.84
CA PRO A 103 0.86 -5.88 5.56
C PRO A 103 0.34 -5.61 6.98
N GLN A 104 0.75 -4.50 7.61
CA GLN A 104 0.27 -4.13 8.94
C GLN A 104 -1.21 -3.73 8.98
N VAL A 105 -1.85 -3.58 7.83
CA VAL A 105 -3.29 -3.32 7.70
C VAL A 105 -4.01 -4.40 6.88
N GLY A 106 -3.37 -5.55 6.68
CA GLY A 106 -3.96 -6.70 6.00
C GLY A 106 -3.80 -6.72 4.48
N ILE A 107 -2.96 -5.84 3.92
CA ILE A 107 -2.75 -5.74 2.47
C ILE A 107 -1.38 -6.31 2.12
N ASN A 108 -1.33 -7.41 1.38
CA ASN A 108 -0.12 -8.18 1.09
C ASN A 108 0.66 -7.61 -0.10
N LYS A 109 1.01 -6.32 -0.05
CA LYS A 109 1.67 -5.58 -1.13
C LYS A 109 2.91 -4.86 -0.64
N ARG A 110 3.90 -4.73 -1.51
CA ARG A 110 5.14 -3.99 -1.24
C ARG A 110 4.92 -2.47 -1.30
N ILE A 111 4.23 -1.93 -0.31
CA ILE A 111 3.93 -0.49 -0.19
C ILE A 111 4.19 -0.07 1.25
N ILE A 112 4.96 1.01 1.42
CA ILE A 112 5.28 1.57 2.74
C ILE A 112 5.09 3.09 2.73
N TRP A 113 4.79 3.66 3.89
CA TRP A 113 4.95 5.08 4.17
C TRP A 113 6.11 5.26 5.14
N VAL A 114 6.94 6.27 4.91
CA VAL A 114 8.09 6.60 5.77
C VAL A 114 8.11 8.09 6.02
N LYS A 115 8.38 8.48 7.27
CA LYS A 115 8.73 9.86 7.63
C LYS A 115 10.23 10.08 7.39
N ARG A 116 10.56 10.99 6.49
CA ARG A 116 11.92 11.39 6.09
C ARG A 116 12.50 12.45 7.02
N PHE A 117 13.07 12.02 8.14
CA PHE A 117 13.73 12.94 9.10
C PHE A 117 14.98 13.63 8.53
N ASP A 118 15.53 13.11 7.45
CA ASP A 118 16.61 13.67 6.64
C ASP A 118 16.15 14.84 5.74
N LYS A 119 14.84 15.04 5.56
CA LYS A 119 14.25 16.09 4.72
C LYS A 119 13.57 17.18 5.57
N ILE A 120 14.38 17.89 6.36
CA ILE A 120 13.91 18.84 7.39
C ILE A 120 13.24 20.09 6.79
N GLU A 121 13.55 20.46 5.55
CA GLU A 121 13.02 21.65 4.89
C GLU A 121 11.63 21.45 4.27
N GLU A 122 11.11 20.21 4.27
CA GLU A 122 9.80 19.89 3.68
C GLU A 122 8.67 20.02 4.72
N GLU A 123 7.56 20.70 4.37
CA GLU A 123 6.41 20.92 5.27
C GLU A 123 5.78 19.60 5.78
N MET A 124 5.90 18.54 4.98
CA MET A 124 5.31 17.23 5.25
C MET A 124 6.23 16.12 4.76
N PRO A 125 7.25 15.72 5.55
CA PRO A 125 8.29 14.79 5.10
C PRO A 125 7.81 13.33 5.06
N PHE A 126 6.51 13.07 4.98
CA PHE A 126 6.01 11.72 4.79
C PHE A 126 5.95 11.44 3.30
N GLU A 127 6.49 10.28 2.92
CA GLU A 127 6.52 9.82 1.54
C GLU A 127 6.09 8.35 1.47
N VAL A 128 5.48 8.00 0.33
CA VAL A 128 5.10 6.63 0.01
C VAL A 128 6.07 6.04 -0.98
N TYR A 129 6.41 4.76 -0.76
CA TYR A 129 7.35 4.01 -1.57
C TYR A 129 6.68 2.73 -2.03
N ILE A 130 6.66 2.53 -3.35
CA ILE A 130 6.06 1.36 -3.99
C ILE A 130 7.18 0.45 -4.47
N ASN A 131 7.04 -0.84 -4.21
CA ASN A 131 8.06 -1.87 -4.42
C ASN A 131 9.45 -1.47 -3.91
N PRO A 132 9.58 -0.90 -2.70
CA PRO A 132 10.89 -0.52 -2.19
C PRO A 132 11.75 -1.77 -1.97
N LYS A 133 13.03 -1.66 -2.29
CA LYS A 133 14.05 -2.65 -1.98
C LYS A 133 15.36 -1.98 -1.61
N ILE A 134 16.11 -2.62 -0.72
CA ILE A 134 17.46 -2.19 -0.37
C ILE A 134 18.43 -2.87 -1.34
N ILE A 135 19.19 -2.09 -2.10
CA ILE A 135 20.15 -2.59 -3.08
C ILE A 135 21.59 -2.55 -2.55
N LYS A 136 21.84 -1.85 -1.44
CA LYS A 136 23.14 -1.79 -0.78
C LYS A 136 23.01 -1.42 0.69
N TYR A 137 23.85 -2.01 1.53
CA TYR A 137 23.99 -1.68 2.95
C TYR A 137 25.41 -1.15 3.23
N SER A 138 25.54 -0.23 4.17
CA SER A 138 26.84 0.15 4.74
C SER A 138 27.37 -0.93 5.69
N THR A 139 28.69 -0.89 5.92
CA THR A 139 29.33 -1.72 6.96
C THR A 139 29.19 -1.10 8.35
N GLU A 140 29.06 0.22 8.44
CA GLU A 140 28.74 0.90 9.70
C GLU A 140 27.33 0.56 10.14
N VAL A 141 27.17 0.25 11.42
CA VAL A 141 25.91 -0.10 12.06
C VAL A 141 25.64 0.83 13.23
N LYS A 142 24.36 1.06 13.54
CA LYS A 142 23.92 1.78 14.74
C LYS A 142 22.88 0.97 15.50
N GLU A 143 22.98 1.06 16.82
CA GLU A 143 21.98 0.53 17.73
C GLU A 143 20.91 1.61 17.96
N THR A 144 19.67 1.30 17.60
CA THR A 144 18.54 2.24 17.70
C THR A 144 17.38 1.57 18.42
N ALA A 145 16.68 2.32 19.28
CA ALA A 145 15.46 1.83 19.91
C ALA A 145 14.32 1.82 18.88
N GLU A 146 13.77 0.64 18.62
CA GLU A 146 12.62 0.42 17.73
C GLU A 146 11.38 0.05 18.54
N GLY A 147 10.23 0.48 18.04
CA GLY A 147 8.93 -0.06 18.39
C GLY A 147 8.14 -0.28 17.11
N CYS A 148 7.05 -1.03 17.19
CA CYS A 148 6.24 -1.33 16.01
C CYS A 148 4.77 -1.12 16.32
N LEU A 149 4.02 -0.53 15.39
CA LEU A 149 2.58 -0.41 15.55
C LEU A 149 1.93 -1.80 15.71
N SER A 150 2.47 -2.85 15.11
CA SER A 150 1.96 -4.23 15.22
C SER A 150 2.37 -4.96 16.49
N ILE A 151 3.28 -4.40 17.31
CA ILE A 151 3.80 -5.02 18.54
C ILE A 151 3.55 -4.05 19.70
N PRO A 152 2.38 -4.16 20.37
CA PRO A 152 2.02 -3.22 21.42
C PRO A 152 2.97 -3.33 22.62
N ASP A 153 3.22 -2.18 23.27
CA ASP A 153 3.91 -2.05 24.55
C ASP A 153 5.35 -2.59 24.61
N ARG A 154 5.97 -2.87 23.46
CA ARG A 154 7.36 -3.33 23.37
C ARG A 154 8.21 -2.35 22.58
N ARG A 155 9.39 -2.05 23.14
CA ARG A 155 10.47 -1.33 22.47
C ARG A 155 11.78 -1.97 22.83
N GLU A 156 12.61 -2.24 21.84
CA GLU A 156 13.91 -2.89 22.03
C GLU A 156 14.96 -2.19 21.20
N LYS A 157 16.22 -2.41 21.56
CA LYS A 157 17.33 -1.91 20.76
C LYS A 157 17.69 -2.92 19.67
N VAL A 158 17.71 -2.45 18.43
CA VAL A 158 18.05 -3.24 17.25
C VAL A 158 19.27 -2.62 16.58
N ILE A 159 20.18 -3.48 16.10
CA ILE A 159 21.39 -3.05 15.39
C ILE A 159 21.12 -3.14 13.89
N ARG A 160 21.20 -2.01 13.19
CA ARG A 160 21.01 -1.95 11.73
C ARG A 160 22.15 -1.21 11.05
N PRO A 161 22.47 -1.53 9.78
CA PRO A 161 23.25 -0.66 8.92
C PRO A 161 22.81 0.81 9.01
N ASP A 162 23.76 1.72 9.23
CA ASP A 162 23.47 3.15 9.39
C ASP A 162 23.01 3.80 8.08
N LYS A 163 23.43 3.24 6.96
CA LYS A 163 23.19 3.78 5.63
C LYS A 163 22.81 2.66 4.67
N ILE A 164 21.82 2.95 3.84
CA ILE A 164 21.34 2.04 2.81
C ILE A 164 21.17 2.79 1.49
N THR A 165 21.26 2.07 0.39
CA THR A 165 20.78 2.54 -0.91
C THR A 165 19.48 1.83 -1.21
N ILE A 166 18.42 2.59 -1.45
CA ILE A 166 17.10 2.07 -1.78
C ILE A 166 16.79 2.28 -3.27
N GLU A 167 16.03 1.36 -3.85
CA GLU A 167 15.34 1.53 -5.13
C GLU A 167 13.84 1.39 -4.89
N TYR A 168 13.04 2.25 -5.51
CA TYR A 168 11.59 2.23 -5.35
C TYR A 168 10.89 2.92 -6.52
N GLN A 169 9.56 2.81 -6.57
CA GLN A 169 8.68 3.59 -7.44
C GLN A 169 7.91 4.64 -6.62
N SER A 170 7.87 5.87 -7.11
CA SER A 170 7.00 6.94 -6.57
C SER A 170 5.58 6.83 -7.12
N LEU A 171 4.62 7.56 -6.53
CA LEU A 171 3.22 7.56 -6.98
C LEU A 171 3.00 8.02 -8.43
N ASP A 172 3.94 8.75 -9.02
CA ASP A 172 3.89 9.13 -10.44
C ASP A 172 4.43 8.02 -11.38
N GLY A 173 4.88 6.89 -10.82
CA GLY A 173 5.37 5.71 -11.53
C GLY A 173 6.84 5.73 -11.88
N LYS A 174 7.58 6.79 -11.51
CA LYS A 174 9.02 6.87 -11.77
C LYS A 174 9.79 5.98 -10.80
N VAL A 175 10.83 5.33 -11.32
CA VAL A 175 11.79 4.57 -10.52
C VAL A 175 12.87 5.53 -10.02
N HIS A 176 13.18 5.45 -8.74
CA HIS A 176 14.22 6.23 -8.08
C HIS A 176 15.22 5.32 -7.40
N GLN A 177 16.44 5.82 -7.28
CA GLN A 177 17.45 5.27 -6.39
C GLN A 177 18.03 6.41 -5.56
N GLU A 178 18.12 6.23 -4.24
CA GLU A 178 18.73 7.21 -3.35
C GLU A 178 19.42 6.55 -2.15
N ILE A 179 20.30 7.30 -1.52
CA ILE A 179 20.99 6.90 -0.29
C ILE A 179 20.26 7.56 0.88
N VAL A 180 19.90 6.77 1.88
CA VAL A 180 19.33 7.25 3.14
C VAL A 180 20.19 6.76 4.30
N ASP A 181 20.34 7.60 5.32
CA ASP A 181 21.14 7.31 6.51
C ASP A 181 20.46 7.71 7.82
N GLY A 182 21.13 7.41 8.93
CA GLY A 182 20.67 7.73 10.27
C GLY A 182 19.31 7.12 10.59
N PHE A 183 18.46 7.89 11.27
CA PHE A 183 17.17 7.37 11.72
C PHE A 183 16.21 7.05 10.57
N THR A 184 16.25 7.81 9.47
CA THR A 184 15.46 7.48 8.27
C THR A 184 15.84 6.11 7.72
N SER A 185 17.13 5.77 7.69
CA SER A 185 17.59 4.44 7.25
C SER A 185 17.04 3.30 8.12
N VAL A 186 16.96 3.51 9.43
CA VAL A 186 16.36 2.54 10.37
C VAL A 186 14.88 2.33 10.04
N ILE A 187 14.13 3.40 9.80
CA ILE A 187 12.70 3.31 9.45
C ILE A 187 12.52 2.53 8.15
N PHE A 188 13.28 2.84 7.09
CA PHE A 188 13.18 2.08 5.84
C PHE A 188 13.46 0.59 6.02
N GLN A 189 14.51 0.24 6.77
CA GLN A 189 14.84 -1.16 7.03
C GLN A 189 13.71 -1.86 7.80
N HIS A 190 13.13 -1.20 8.81
CA HIS A 190 11.98 -1.72 9.56
C HIS A 190 10.76 -1.95 8.67
N GLU A 191 10.41 -0.97 7.84
CA GLU A 191 9.23 -1.09 6.98
C GLU A 191 9.44 -2.07 5.82
N ILE A 192 10.67 -2.20 5.31
CA ILE A 192 11.01 -3.19 4.28
C ILE A 192 11.04 -4.61 4.87
N ASP A 193 11.53 -4.80 6.10
CA ASP A 193 11.44 -6.07 6.83
C ASP A 193 9.98 -6.56 6.90
N HIS A 194 9.02 -5.67 7.18
CA HIS A 194 7.60 -6.02 7.17
C HIS A 194 7.12 -6.56 5.82
N LEU A 195 7.68 -6.09 4.70
CA LEU A 195 7.35 -6.61 3.37
C LEU A 195 7.87 -8.02 3.15
N ASP A 196 8.86 -8.45 3.93
CA ASP A 196 9.50 -9.76 3.85
C ASP A 196 9.06 -10.67 5.02
N GLY A 197 8.01 -10.26 5.78
CA GLY A 197 7.49 -11.02 6.91
C GLY A 197 8.38 -11.01 8.16
N ILE A 198 9.39 -10.14 8.18
CA ILE A 198 10.35 -10.00 9.26
C ILE A 198 9.82 -8.94 10.23
N LEU A 199 9.87 -9.25 11.52
CA LEU A 199 9.56 -8.31 12.61
C LEU A 199 10.87 -7.91 13.27
N PHE A 200 10.92 -6.71 13.85
CA PHE A 200 12.16 -6.25 14.53
C PHE A 200 12.65 -7.21 15.63
N LEU A 201 11.74 -8.01 16.20
CA LEU A 201 12.05 -9.05 17.17
C LEU A 201 13.00 -10.13 16.63
N ASP A 202 12.94 -10.43 15.34
CA ASP A 202 13.77 -11.48 14.73
C ASP A 202 15.25 -11.06 14.63
N HIS A 203 15.55 -9.76 14.83
CA HIS A 203 16.91 -9.24 14.90
C HIS A 203 17.48 -9.31 16.33
N LEU A 204 16.69 -9.72 17.32
CA LEU A 204 17.13 -9.89 18.70
C LEU A 204 17.75 -11.28 18.86
N LYS A 205 18.89 -11.37 19.54
CA LYS A 205 19.70 -12.60 19.61
C LYS A 205 19.01 -13.82 20.26
N ASN A 206 17.85 -13.65 20.90
CA ASN A 206 17.24 -14.66 21.78
C ASN A 206 15.70 -14.80 21.59
N GLU A 207 15.15 -14.47 20.43
CA GLU A 207 13.70 -14.58 20.12
C GLU A 207 13.41 -15.55 18.96
#